data_AF-M7UD89-F1
#
_entry.id   AF-M7UD89-F1
#
_cell.length_a   1.000
_cell.length_b   1.000
_cell.length_c   1.000
_cell.angle_alpha   90.00
_cell.angle_beta   90.00
_cell.angle_gamma   90.00
#
_symmetry.space_group_name_H-M   'P 1'
#
loop_
_entity.id
_entity.type
_entity.pdbx_description
1 polymer ?
#
loop_
_entity_poly.entity_id
_entity_poly.type
_entity_poly.pdbx_seq_one_letter_code
_entity_poly.pdbx_strand_id
1 'polypeptide(L)'
;MKLKARTSLAVLGRIVHPSKPFSIHGFHSRLFTINSSSKTPRVSAPLRILFCGSDEFSCESLRSLVAEKRSDPKGIASIDVLVRPGKKTGRGMKEIREVPLKKLAKELNLRIHERDTFTGWDLPKPNGEPINLVVAVSFGLFVPPRILNSAEYGGINVHPSLLPQYRGSAPLHHTIMNGDTITGVSLQTLDPHKFDHGAILSQEGFPIPQSQTIKYQGLLDLVTPKAASLLAKGIRDRVFISPEPDQGLKLAHKVKPIDRFIDFEEGLSINVERKFRALGRLWCYTRTWWSGKNKKRTMFEDFEVVPMPKQTGVIPDQVLLTLPKWEYFCTRVYEDPTHPGSIIIPTVEQGVGLRVKHILVEGQVVGSAIDAMHRVSAFTKNPGDDKDLFIAVALTDTSEDGKQLVLRDVKGTEYAARHLVIPKVLRINRARHIDPTPKNPSPLD
;
A
#
# COMPACT_ATOMS: atom_id res chain seq x y z
N MET A 1 -33.35 14.63 66.11
CA MET A 1 -34.74 14.93 65.69
C MET A 1 -34.96 14.38 64.29
N LYS A 2 -36.00 13.53 64.13
CA LYS A 2 -36.63 12.97 62.91
C LYS A 2 -35.69 12.30 61.89
N LEU A 3 -35.49 10.98 61.83
CA LEU A 3 -36.35 9.78 61.90
C LEU A 3 -37.21 9.54 60.64
N LYS A 4 -36.87 8.45 59.89
CA LYS A 4 -37.73 7.46 59.21
C LYS A 4 -38.72 7.97 58.14
N ALA A 5 -39.20 7.23 57.14
CA ALA A 5 -39.08 5.88 56.56
C ALA A 5 -39.99 5.95 55.30
N ARG A 6 -39.98 5.05 54.31
CA ARG A 6 -40.57 3.71 54.39
C ARG A 6 -40.39 2.98 53.06
N THR A 7 -39.99 1.73 53.21
CA THR A 7 -40.20 0.57 52.36
C THR A 7 -41.68 0.33 52.04
N SER A 8 -41.97 -0.28 50.88
CA SER A 8 -43.02 -1.30 50.79
C SER A 8 -42.66 -2.34 49.74
N LEU A 9 -42.86 -3.58 50.17
CA LEU A 9 -42.58 -4.86 49.53
C LEU A 9 -43.93 -5.38 48.98
N ALA A 10 -43.95 -5.99 47.81
CA ALA A 10 -44.97 -6.97 47.46
C ALA A 10 -44.35 -8.08 46.61
N VAL A 11 -44.62 -9.31 47.04
CA VAL A 11 -44.06 -10.59 46.62
C VAL A 11 -45.04 -11.26 45.66
N LEU A 12 -44.53 -11.93 44.62
CA LEU A 12 -45.08 -13.20 44.15
C LEU A 12 -44.02 -13.94 43.32
N GLY A 13 -43.55 -15.08 43.86
CA GLY A 13 -42.59 -15.96 43.20
C GLY A 13 -43.25 -17.02 42.33
N ARG A 14 -42.43 -17.68 41.50
CA ARG A 14 -42.26 -19.15 41.50
C ARG A 14 -41.21 -19.63 40.48
N ILE A 15 -40.31 -20.45 41.01
CA ILE A 15 -39.77 -21.73 40.49
C ILE A 15 -38.67 -21.71 39.41
N VAL A 16 -37.59 -22.39 39.83
CA VAL A 16 -36.34 -22.77 39.19
C VAL A 16 -36.53 -24.06 38.36
N HIS A 17 -35.89 -24.17 37.19
CA HIS A 17 -34.91 -25.23 36.91
C HIS A 17 -34.17 -25.06 35.56
N PRO A 18 -32.92 -25.56 35.45
CA PRO A 18 -31.99 -25.29 34.37
C PRO A 18 -32.10 -26.35 33.27
N SER A 19 -32.02 -25.95 31.99
CA SER A 19 -31.93 -26.88 30.87
C SER A 19 -30.61 -26.71 30.10
N LYS A 20 -29.68 -27.60 30.45
CA LYS A 20 -28.77 -28.42 29.62
C LYS A 20 -27.87 -27.80 28.53
N PRO A 21 -26.64 -28.36 28.37
CA PRO A 21 -25.66 -27.93 27.39
C PRO A 21 -26.05 -28.38 25.97
N PHE A 22 -25.77 -27.54 24.97
CA PHE A 22 -25.92 -27.91 23.57
C PHE A 22 -24.85 -28.93 23.18
N SER A 23 -25.32 -30.15 22.89
CA SER A 23 -24.57 -31.25 22.30
C SER A 23 -24.35 -30.99 20.81
N ILE A 24 -23.08 -31.09 20.38
CA ILE A 24 -22.68 -31.13 18.97
C ILE A 24 -23.31 -32.39 18.36
N HIS A 25 -24.31 -32.20 17.50
CA HIS A 25 -24.87 -33.30 16.71
C HIS A 25 -23.93 -33.58 15.54
N GLY A 26 -23.55 -34.85 15.42
CA GLY A 26 -22.74 -35.36 14.32
C GLY A 26 -23.38 -35.05 12.97
N PHE A 27 -22.56 -34.54 12.06
CA PHE A 27 -22.87 -34.49 10.64
C PHE A 27 -22.86 -35.93 10.11
N HIS A 28 -24.06 -36.47 9.86
CA HIS A 28 -24.23 -37.65 9.03
C HIS A 28 -23.71 -37.36 7.63
N SER A 29 -22.72 -38.15 7.21
CA SER A 29 -22.25 -38.26 5.83
C SER A 29 -23.39 -38.77 4.93
N ARG A 30 -24.01 -37.87 4.16
CA ARG A 30 -24.74 -38.28 2.96
C ARG A 30 -23.71 -38.51 1.85
N LEU A 31 -23.32 -39.77 1.68
CA LEU A 31 -22.63 -40.25 0.49
C LEU A 31 -23.53 -40.01 -0.72
N PHE A 32 -23.22 -38.99 -1.50
CA PHE A 32 -23.67 -38.91 -2.89
C PHE A 32 -22.72 -39.78 -3.72
N THR A 33 -23.20 -40.95 -4.11
CA THR A 33 -22.58 -41.77 -5.14
C THR A 33 -22.72 -41.04 -6.47
N ILE A 34 -21.68 -40.33 -6.89
CA ILE A 34 -21.59 -39.80 -8.26
C ILE A 34 -21.08 -40.94 -9.14
N ASN A 35 -21.88 -41.31 -10.14
CA ASN A 35 -21.48 -42.22 -11.20
C ASN A 35 -20.19 -41.71 -11.86
N SER A 36 -19.12 -42.46 -11.63
CA SER A 36 -17.86 -42.34 -12.35
C SER A 36 -18.07 -42.73 -13.80
N SER A 37 -18.28 -41.75 -14.69
CA SER A 37 -17.89 -41.93 -16.08
C SER A 37 -16.37 -41.77 -16.10
N SER A 38 -15.66 -42.88 -16.25
CA SER A 38 -14.21 -42.96 -16.36
C SER A 38 -13.70 -42.09 -17.52
N LYS A 39 -13.34 -40.84 -17.23
CA LYS A 39 -12.39 -40.10 -18.06
C LYS A 39 -11.02 -40.60 -17.65
N THR A 40 -10.34 -41.30 -18.54
CA THR A 40 -8.91 -41.55 -18.46
C THR A 40 -8.20 -40.25 -18.06
N PRO A 41 -7.30 -40.25 -17.07
CA PRO A 41 -6.58 -39.04 -16.71
C PRO A 41 -5.72 -38.67 -17.91
N ARG A 42 -6.07 -37.59 -18.61
CA ARG A 42 -5.15 -36.98 -19.57
C ARG A 42 -3.93 -36.58 -18.75
N VAL A 43 -2.82 -37.28 -18.93
CA VAL A 43 -1.52 -36.83 -18.44
C VAL A 43 -1.32 -35.45 -19.04
N SER A 44 -1.48 -34.41 -18.23
CA SER A 44 -1.47 -33.03 -18.67
C SER A 44 -0.09 -32.69 -19.23
N ALA A 45 -0.03 -32.00 -20.37
CA ALA A 45 1.20 -31.77 -21.12
C ALA A 45 2.28 -31.06 -20.27
N PRO A 46 3.59 -31.30 -20.51
CA PRO A 46 4.65 -30.54 -19.86
C PRO A 46 4.48 -29.03 -20.06
N LEU A 47 4.79 -28.25 -19.03
CA LEU A 47 4.66 -26.81 -19.03
C LEU A 47 5.81 -26.15 -19.80
N ARG A 48 5.47 -25.20 -20.65
CA ARG A 48 6.38 -24.30 -21.36
C ARG A 48 5.98 -22.90 -20.94
N ILE A 49 6.74 -22.36 -20.01
CA ILE A 49 6.33 -21.20 -19.21
C ILE A 49 6.99 -19.93 -19.76
N LEU A 50 6.19 -18.89 -19.95
CA LEU A 50 6.69 -17.52 -20.07
C LEU A 50 6.56 -16.84 -18.71
N PHE A 51 7.68 -16.63 -18.02
CA PHE A 51 7.75 -15.96 -16.73
C PHE A 51 7.96 -14.45 -16.94
N CYS A 52 7.01 -13.63 -16.50
CA CYS A 52 7.00 -12.18 -16.66
C CYS A 52 7.20 -11.50 -15.29
N GLY A 53 8.19 -10.62 -15.16
CA GLY A 53 8.41 -9.89 -13.91
C GLY A 53 9.44 -8.77 -14.03
N SER A 54 9.86 -8.22 -12.90
CA SER A 54 10.81 -7.10 -12.91
C SER A 54 11.67 -6.90 -11.66
N ASP A 55 11.19 -7.26 -10.47
CA ASP A 55 11.82 -6.93 -9.19
C ASP A 55 12.26 -8.17 -8.39
N GLU A 56 12.72 -7.97 -7.17
CA GLU A 56 13.24 -9.03 -6.33
C GLU A 56 12.17 -10.02 -5.84
N PHE A 57 10.93 -9.55 -5.71
CA PHE A 57 9.77 -10.42 -5.45
C PHE A 57 9.56 -11.42 -6.60
N SER A 58 9.69 -10.96 -7.84
CA SER A 58 9.64 -11.84 -9.01
C SER A 58 10.88 -12.71 -9.17
N CYS A 59 12.05 -12.26 -8.69
CA CYS A 59 13.29 -13.05 -8.72
C CYS A 59 13.18 -14.32 -7.87
N GLU A 60 12.66 -14.21 -6.64
CA GLU A 60 12.50 -15.38 -5.77
C GLU A 60 11.49 -16.38 -6.35
N SER A 61 10.40 -15.88 -6.93
CA SER A 61 9.43 -16.72 -7.63
C SER A 61 10.06 -17.47 -8.83
N LEU A 62 10.94 -16.82 -9.60
CA LEU A 62 11.67 -17.48 -10.69
C LEU A 62 12.65 -18.54 -10.16
N ARG A 63 13.38 -18.27 -9.08
CA ARG A 63 14.29 -19.26 -8.44
C ARG A 63 13.51 -20.51 -8.04
N SER A 64 12.37 -20.33 -7.38
CA SER A 64 11.52 -21.46 -6.96
C SER A 64 10.99 -22.24 -8.16
N LEU A 65 10.58 -21.56 -9.24
CA LEU A 65 10.10 -22.24 -10.44
C LEU A 65 11.20 -23.03 -11.17
N VAL A 66 12.43 -22.50 -11.21
CA VAL A 66 13.58 -23.23 -11.75
C VAL A 66 13.94 -24.43 -10.87
N ALA A 67 13.81 -24.33 -9.55
CA ALA A 67 13.97 -25.46 -8.63
C ALA A 67 12.90 -26.55 -8.87
N GLU A 68 11.63 -26.16 -9.10
CA GLU A 68 10.58 -27.11 -9.50
C GLU A 68 10.91 -27.79 -10.82
N LYS A 69 11.38 -27.05 -11.84
CA LYS A 69 11.81 -27.64 -13.12
C LYS A 69 12.92 -28.66 -12.95
N ARG A 70 13.90 -28.37 -12.07
CA ARG A 70 15.00 -29.31 -11.79
C ARG A 70 14.50 -30.58 -11.08
N SER A 71 13.50 -30.44 -10.22
CA SER A 71 12.93 -31.54 -9.44
C SER A 71 11.96 -32.40 -10.26
N ASP A 72 11.20 -31.78 -11.17
CA ASP A 72 10.32 -32.46 -12.13
C ASP A 72 10.55 -31.96 -13.58
N PRO A 73 11.58 -32.49 -14.27
CA PRO A 73 11.85 -32.14 -15.67
C PRO A 73 10.76 -32.58 -16.65
N LYS A 74 9.88 -33.52 -16.25
CA LYS A 74 8.74 -33.97 -17.07
C LYS A 74 7.54 -33.03 -16.92
N GLY A 75 7.41 -32.38 -15.77
CA GLY A 75 6.39 -31.37 -15.48
C GLY A 75 6.65 -30.02 -16.15
N ILE A 76 7.91 -29.56 -16.24
CA ILE A 76 8.28 -28.27 -16.84
C ILE A 76 9.35 -28.45 -17.93
N ALA A 77 8.94 -28.37 -19.20
CA ALA A 77 9.82 -28.50 -20.35
C ALA A 77 10.73 -27.26 -20.54
N SER A 78 10.16 -26.05 -20.46
CA SER A 78 10.91 -24.80 -20.71
C SER A 78 10.44 -23.65 -19.83
N ILE A 79 11.36 -22.71 -19.56
CA ILE A 79 11.08 -21.44 -18.90
C ILE A 79 11.80 -20.36 -19.72
N ASP A 80 11.01 -19.49 -20.31
CA ASP A 80 11.45 -18.26 -20.97
C ASP A 80 11.11 -17.08 -20.03
N VAL A 81 11.93 -16.04 -20.02
CA VAL A 81 11.73 -14.87 -19.15
C VAL A 81 11.42 -13.64 -19.99
N LEU A 82 10.31 -12.96 -19.70
CA LEU A 82 9.97 -11.66 -20.25
C LEU A 82 10.21 -10.55 -19.22
N VAL A 83 11.07 -9.60 -19.57
CA VAL A 83 11.34 -8.40 -18.79
C VAL A 83 10.99 -7.15 -19.59
N ARG A 84 10.70 -6.07 -18.87
CA ARG A 84 10.64 -4.74 -19.47
C ARG A 84 12.05 -4.17 -19.64
N PRO A 85 12.29 -3.29 -20.62
CA PRO A 85 13.54 -2.56 -20.68
C PRO A 85 13.81 -1.73 -19.43
N GLY A 86 15.09 -1.63 -19.07
CA GLY A 86 15.54 -0.77 -17.99
C GLY A 86 15.12 0.68 -18.24
N LYS A 87 14.62 1.37 -17.21
CA LYS A 87 14.23 2.78 -17.33
C LYS A 87 15.43 3.68 -17.03
N LYS A 88 15.51 4.79 -17.77
CA LYS A 88 16.44 5.88 -17.45
C LYS A 88 16.07 6.50 -16.10
N THR A 89 17.06 6.75 -15.25
CA THR A 89 16.96 7.27 -13.89
C THR A 89 18.07 8.29 -13.59
N GLY A 90 18.02 8.93 -12.41
CA GLY A 90 19.01 9.91 -11.97
C GLY A 90 18.80 11.32 -12.52
N ARG A 91 19.58 12.30 -12.04
CA ARG A 91 19.54 13.69 -12.52
C ARG A 91 20.00 13.72 -13.98
N GLY A 92 19.13 14.19 -14.87
CA GLY A 92 19.41 14.20 -16.32
C GLY A 92 19.20 12.85 -17.02
N MET A 93 18.62 11.84 -16.35
CA MET A 93 18.17 10.58 -16.99
C MET A 93 19.29 9.80 -17.72
N LYS A 94 20.53 9.88 -17.20
CA LYS A 94 21.71 9.26 -17.83
C LYS A 94 21.94 7.81 -17.40
N GLU A 95 21.47 7.43 -16.23
CA GLU A 95 21.66 6.08 -15.69
C GLU A 95 20.52 5.18 -16.17
N ILE A 96 20.82 3.96 -16.60
CA ILE A 96 19.78 2.96 -16.86
C ILE A 96 19.71 2.06 -15.64
N ARG A 97 18.56 2.08 -14.96
CA ARG A 97 18.31 1.15 -13.86
C ARG A 97 18.23 -0.27 -14.43
N GLU A 98 19.17 -1.12 -14.03
CA GLU A 98 19.13 -2.54 -14.35
C GLU A 98 17.90 -3.20 -13.72
N VAL A 99 17.28 -4.13 -14.44
CA VAL A 99 16.10 -4.89 -14.00
C VAL A 99 16.61 -6.15 -13.29
N PRO A 100 16.38 -6.32 -11.97
CA PRO A 100 16.89 -7.47 -11.22
C PRO A 100 16.60 -8.83 -11.86
N LEU A 101 15.35 -9.02 -12.35
CA LEU A 101 14.96 -10.28 -12.99
C LEU A 101 15.77 -10.59 -14.27
N LYS A 102 16.18 -9.56 -15.02
CA LYS A 102 17.02 -9.72 -16.22
C LYS A 102 18.40 -10.27 -15.84
N LYS A 103 18.99 -9.75 -14.76
CA LYS A 103 20.27 -10.21 -14.23
C LYS A 103 20.18 -11.67 -13.79
N LEU A 104 19.17 -12.00 -12.98
CA LEU A 104 18.93 -13.37 -12.51
C LEU A 104 18.71 -14.35 -13.68
N ALA A 105 17.90 -13.98 -14.68
CA ALA A 105 17.63 -14.84 -15.82
C ALA A 105 18.91 -15.17 -16.63
N LYS A 106 19.85 -14.22 -16.72
CA LYS A 106 21.17 -14.46 -17.32
C LYS A 106 21.99 -15.45 -16.49
N GLU A 107 22.04 -15.26 -15.17
CA GLU A 107 22.76 -16.16 -14.24
C GLU A 107 22.20 -17.60 -14.31
N LEU A 108 20.90 -17.75 -14.53
CA LEU A 108 20.22 -19.03 -14.69
C LEU A 108 20.25 -19.59 -16.12
N ASN A 109 20.92 -18.91 -17.07
CA ASN A 109 20.98 -19.26 -18.49
C ASN A 109 19.61 -19.49 -19.14
N LEU A 110 18.62 -18.66 -18.79
CA LEU A 110 17.28 -18.70 -19.37
C LEU A 110 17.19 -17.82 -20.62
N ARG A 111 16.30 -18.16 -21.55
CA ARG A 111 16.02 -17.31 -22.71
C ARG A 111 15.29 -16.05 -22.26
N ILE A 112 15.83 -14.87 -22.61
CA ILE A 112 15.28 -13.57 -22.20
C ILE A 112 14.64 -12.87 -23.40
N HIS A 113 13.43 -12.37 -23.19
CA HIS A 113 12.70 -11.47 -24.08
C HIS A 113 12.60 -10.10 -23.39
N GLU A 114 12.89 -9.02 -24.10
CA GLU A 114 12.84 -7.67 -23.56
C GLU A 114 11.84 -6.83 -24.34
N ARG A 115 10.71 -6.49 -23.72
CA ARG A 115 9.59 -5.77 -24.36
C ARG A 115 8.90 -4.83 -23.40
N ASP A 116 8.47 -3.67 -23.90
CA ASP A 116 7.60 -2.73 -23.19
C ASP A 116 6.14 -2.80 -23.65
N THR A 117 5.84 -3.63 -24.65
CA THR A 117 4.49 -3.89 -25.19
C THR A 117 4.37 -5.29 -25.79
N PHE A 118 3.16 -5.86 -25.73
CA PHE A 118 2.78 -7.11 -26.41
C PHE A 118 2.26 -6.88 -27.85
N THR A 119 2.12 -5.62 -28.27
CA THR A 119 1.72 -5.29 -29.65
C THR A 119 2.74 -5.84 -30.64
N GLY A 120 2.24 -6.54 -31.68
CA GLY A 120 3.07 -7.11 -32.74
C GLY A 120 4.02 -8.23 -32.29
N TRP A 121 3.79 -8.85 -31.14
CA TRP A 121 4.67 -9.89 -30.60
C TRP A 121 3.93 -11.19 -30.29
N ASP A 122 4.30 -12.29 -30.92
CA ASP A 122 3.75 -13.61 -30.62
C ASP A 122 4.52 -14.31 -29.51
N LEU A 123 3.83 -15.23 -28.81
CA LEU A 123 4.50 -16.08 -27.82
C LEU A 123 5.65 -16.87 -28.48
N PRO A 124 6.81 -16.97 -27.81
CA PRO A 124 7.92 -17.73 -28.33
C PRO A 124 7.56 -19.22 -28.44
N LYS A 125 8.29 -19.92 -29.30
CA LYS A 125 8.17 -21.37 -29.48
C LYS A 125 9.48 -22.07 -29.10
N PRO A 126 9.79 -22.21 -27.80
CA PRO A 126 10.98 -22.94 -27.38
C PRO A 126 10.93 -24.37 -27.93
N ASN A 127 11.97 -24.77 -28.65
CA ASN A 127 12.07 -26.08 -29.32
C ASN A 127 10.92 -26.39 -30.29
N GLY A 128 10.34 -25.36 -30.92
CA GLY A 128 9.26 -25.52 -31.90
C GLY A 128 7.85 -25.58 -31.32
N GLU A 129 7.72 -25.71 -30.00
CA GLU A 129 6.44 -25.82 -29.29
C GLU A 129 6.05 -24.49 -28.63
N PRO A 130 4.81 -23.99 -28.79
CA PRO A 130 4.39 -22.71 -28.22
C PRO A 130 4.31 -22.76 -26.70
N ILE A 131 4.63 -21.64 -26.04
CA ILE A 131 4.32 -21.42 -24.62
C ILE A 131 2.86 -21.79 -24.33
N ASN A 132 2.63 -22.56 -23.27
CA ASN A 132 1.30 -23.01 -22.87
C ASN A 132 0.85 -22.47 -21.50
N LEU A 133 1.71 -21.74 -20.78
CA LEU A 133 1.35 -21.04 -19.55
C LEU A 133 2.13 -19.73 -19.42
N VAL A 134 1.43 -18.63 -19.13
CA VAL A 134 2.04 -17.35 -18.73
C VAL A 134 2.03 -17.22 -17.22
N VAL A 135 3.18 -16.92 -16.61
CA VAL A 135 3.28 -16.66 -15.16
C VAL A 135 3.71 -15.21 -14.97
N ALA A 136 2.84 -14.37 -14.42
CA ALA A 136 3.16 -13.00 -14.07
C ALA A 136 3.46 -12.88 -12.57
N VAL A 137 4.54 -12.19 -12.21
CA VAL A 137 4.87 -11.84 -10.84
C VAL A 137 5.47 -10.45 -10.83
N SER A 138 4.80 -9.48 -10.20
CA SER A 138 5.21 -8.07 -10.20
C SER A 138 5.55 -7.54 -11.61
N PHE A 139 4.66 -7.82 -12.57
CA PHE A 139 4.83 -7.43 -13.96
C PHE A 139 3.93 -6.24 -14.32
N GLY A 140 4.57 -5.13 -14.71
CA GLY A 140 3.86 -3.87 -14.92
C GLY A 140 3.20 -3.68 -16.29
N LEU A 141 2.98 -4.75 -17.08
CA LEU A 141 2.24 -4.71 -18.34
C LEU A 141 1.04 -5.64 -18.26
N PHE A 142 -0.04 -5.21 -18.90
CA PHE A 142 -1.24 -6.02 -19.06
C PHE A 142 -1.00 -7.09 -20.12
N VAL A 143 -1.27 -8.37 -19.81
CA VAL A 143 -1.15 -9.47 -20.77
C VAL A 143 -2.45 -9.53 -21.58
N PRO A 144 -2.42 -9.24 -22.89
CA PRO A 144 -3.65 -9.09 -23.66
C PRO A 144 -4.35 -10.43 -23.90
N PRO A 145 -5.67 -10.44 -24.14
CA PRO A 145 -6.45 -11.66 -24.39
C PRO A 145 -5.85 -12.54 -25.49
N ARG A 146 -5.30 -11.94 -26.56
CA ARG A 146 -4.64 -12.68 -27.65
C ARG A 146 -3.51 -13.58 -27.15
N ILE A 147 -2.70 -13.09 -26.20
CA ILE A 147 -1.58 -13.86 -25.62
C ILE A 147 -2.11 -14.93 -24.68
N LEU A 148 -3.05 -14.58 -23.79
CA LEU A 148 -3.67 -15.54 -22.88
C LEU A 148 -4.36 -16.68 -23.64
N ASN A 149 -5.13 -16.37 -24.68
CA ASN A 149 -5.84 -17.36 -25.49
C ASN A 149 -4.91 -18.24 -26.35
N SER A 150 -3.68 -17.79 -26.60
CA SER A 150 -2.67 -18.59 -27.33
C SER A 150 -1.93 -19.59 -26.43
N ALA A 151 -2.02 -19.42 -25.11
CA ALA A 151 -1.48 -20.36 -24.12
C ALA A 151 -2.59 -21.32 -23.67
N GLU A 152 -2.37 -22.64 -23.78
CA GLU A 152 -3.36 -23.68 -23.41
C GLU A 152 -3.97 -23.48 -22.01
N TYR A 153 -3.13 -23.09 -21.04
CA TYR A 153 -3.52 -22.89 -19.64
C TYR A 153 -3.70 -21.40 -19.30
N GLY A 154 -3.74 -20.52 -20.31
CA GLY A 154 -3.84 -19.08 -20.11
C GLY A 154 -2.65 -18.53 -19.34
N GLY A 155 -2.94 -17.84 -18.24
CA GLY A 155 -1.90 -17.36 -17.35
C GLY A 155 -2.34 -17.19 -15.91
N ILE A 156 -1.36 -17.11 -15.02
CA ILE A 156 -1.52 -16.97 -13.58
C ILE A 156 -0.70 -15.79 -13.06
N ASN A 157 -1.14 -15.20 -11.94
CA ASN A 157 -0.45 -14.13 -11.24
C ASN A 157 -0.27 -14.48 -9.76
N VAL A 158 0.90 -14.14 -9.21
CA VAL A 158 1.15 -14.19 -7.77
C VAL A 158 0.96 -12.80 -7.20
N HIS A 159 -0.02 -12.66 -6.31
CA HIS A 159 -0.42 -11.39 -5.71
C HIS A 159 -0.08 -11.35 -4.21
N PRO A 160 0.69 -10.37 -3.72
CA PRO A 160 1.09 -10.30 -2.31
C PRO A 160 0.02 -9.68 -1.40
N SER A 161 -1.20 -10.22 -1.47
CA SER A 161 -2.26 -10.04 -0.47
C SER A 161 -3.24 -11.22 -0.49
N LEU A 162 -4.17 -11.26 0.46
CA LEU A 162 -5.35 -12.12 0.43
C LEU A 162 -6.43 -11.50 -0.45
N LEU A 163 -6.44 -11.84 -1.73
CA LEU A 163 -7.52 -11.49 -2.64
C LEU A 163 -8.88 -11.94 -2.07
N PRO A 164 -9.96 -11.19 -2.31
CA PRO A 164 -10.03 -9.99 -3.15
C PRO A 164 -9.57 -8.69 -2.46
N GLN A 165 -8.94 -8.76 -1.29
CA GLN A 165 -8.39 -7.57 -0.63
C GLN A 165 -7.12 -7.11 -1.35
N TYR A 166 -7.00 -5.79 -1.49
CA TYR A 166 -5.85 -5.11 -2.07
C TYR A 166 -5.52 -5.50 -3.52
N ARG A 167 -6.54 -5.68 -4.38
CA ARG A 167 -6.33 -5.78 -5.85
C ARG A 167 -5.61 -4.54 -6.37
N GLY A 168 -4.58 -4.68 -7.18
CA GLY A 168 -3.83 -3.60 -7.79
C GLY A 168 -2.38 -3.52 -7.32
N SER A 169 -1.66 -2.50 -7.76
CA SER A 169 -0.19 -2.55 -7.84
C SER A 169 0.61 -2.30 -6.54
N ALA A 170 -0.03 -2.09 -5.39
CA ALA A 170 0.69 -1.73 -4.15
C ALA A 170 0.16 -2.41 -2.86
N PRO A 171 -0.15 -3.72 -2.86
CA PRO A 171 -0.84 -4.36 -1.74
C PRO A 171 -0.05 -4.32 -0.42
N LEU A 172 1.27 -4.49 -0.47
CA LEU A 172 2.12 -4.43 0.74
C LEU A 172 2.11 -3.04 1.39
N HIS A 173 2.08 -1.98 0.58
CA HIS A 173 1.99 -0.62 1.10
C HIS A 173 0.65 -0.41 1.82
N HIS A 174 -0.45 -0.83 1.21
CA HIS A 174 -1.79 -0.72 1.80
C HIS A 174 -1.96 -1.57 3.05
N THR A 175 -1.37 -2.76 3.08
CA THR A 175 -1.32 -3.63 4.27
C THR A 175 -0.73 -2.88 5.47
N ILE A 176 0.40 -2.19 5.28
CA ILE A 176 1.06 -1.41 6.35
C ILE A 176 0.26 -0.15 6.68
N MET A 177 -0.19 0.62 5.67
CA MET A 177 -0.94 1.87 5.88
C MET A 177 -2.22 1.64 6.70
N ASN A 178 -2.91 0.53 6.47
CA ASN A 178 -4.13 0.18 7.19
C ASN A 178 -3.89 -0.46 8.55
N GLY A 179 -2.63 -0.75 8.90
CA GLY A 179 -2.26 -1.35 10.18
C GLY A 179 -2.72 -2.81 10.32
N ASP A 180 -2.78 -3.55 9.21
CA ASP A 180 -3.25 -4.93 9.24
C ASP A 180 -2.32 -5.82 10.08
N THR A 181 -2.92 -6.75 10.82
CA THR A 181 -2.20 -7.73 11.64
C THR A 181 -2.02 -9.07 10.94
N ILE A 182 -2.72 -9.29 9.83
CA ILE A 182 -2.68 -10.48 8.98
C ILE A 182 -2.52 -10.03 7.54
N THR A 183 -1.67 -10.71 6.79
CA THR A 183 -1.56 -10.56 5.34
C THR A 183 -1.57 -11.93 4.69
N GLY A 184 -1.28 -12.01 3.40
CA GLY A 184 -1.14 -13.27 2.72
C GLY A 184 -0.64 -13.14 1.30
N VAL A 185 -0.66 -14.27 0.62
CA VAL A 185 -0.35 -14.39 -0.80
C VAL A 185 -1.49 -15.11 -1.50
N SER A 186 -1.80 -14.69 -2.72
CA SER A 186 -2.80 -15.33 -3.56
C SER A 186 -2.19 -15.71 -4.89
N LEU A 187 -2.46 -16.92 -5.34
CA LEU A 187 -2.29 -17.32 -6.72
C LEU A 187 -3.66 -17.21 -7.40
N GLN A 188 -3.72 -16.51 -8.52
CA GLN A 188 -4.96 -16.29 -9.29
C GLN A 188 -4.69 -16.53 -10.78
N THR A 189 -5.74 -16.69 -11.58
CA THR A 189 -5.60 -16.55 -13.04
C THR A 189 -5.31 -15.10 -13.43
N LEU A 190 -4.84 -14.87 -14.66
CA LEU A 190 -4.81 -13.55 -15.27
C LEU A 190 -6.17 -13.28 -15.93
N ASP A 191 -6.80 -12.19 -15.53
CA ASP A 191 -8.04 -11.70 -16.17
C ASP A 191 -7.69 -10.94 -17.47
N PRO A 192 -8.46 -11.15 -18.57
CA PRO A 192 -8.20 -10.57 -19.89
C PRO A 192 -8.49 -9.07 -20.00
N HIS A 193 -9.09 -8.43 -19.00
CA HIS A 193 -9.43 -7.00 -19.03
C HIS A 193 -9.00 -6.20 -17.78
N LYS A 194 -8.74 -6.85 -16.64
CA LYS A 194 -8.52 -6.17 -15.36
C LYS A 194 -7.35 -6.78 -14.58
N PHE A 195 -6.49 -5.94 -14.01
CA PHE A 195 -5.43 -6.40 -13.13
C PHE A 195 -6.01 -6.98 -11.84
N ASP A 196 -5.49 -8.13 -11.41
CA ASP A 196 -5.85 -8.80 -10.17
C ASP A 196 -7.33 -9.17 -10.05
N HIS A 197 -7.96 -9.48 -11.20
CA HIS A 197 -9.36 -9.88 -11.28
C HIS A 197 -9.60 -11.33 -11.64
N GLY A 198 -8.55 -12.14 -11.71
CA GLY A 198 -8.68 -13.55 -12.03
C GLY A 198 -9.35 -14.33 -10.92
N ALA A 199 -9.72 -15.56 -11.25
CA ALA A 199 -10.21 -16.53 -10.30
C ALA A 199 -9.08 -16.90 -9.34
N ILE A 200 -9.37 -16.90 -8.03
CA ILE A 200 -8.40 -17.29 -7.01
C ILE A 200 -8.19 -18.81 -7.10
N LEU A 201 -6.94 -19.23 -7.25
CA LEU A 201 -6.54 -20.62 -7.37
C LEU A 201 -6.09 -21.22 -6.04
N SER A 202 -5.38 -20.42 -5.24
CA SER A 202 -4.85 -20.82 -3.94
C SER A 202 -4.45 -19.58 -3.15
N GLN A 203 -4.53 -19.66 -1.81
CA GLN A 203 -4.13 -18.57 -0.92
C GLN A 203 -3.46 -19.11 0.33
N GLU A 204 -2.54 -18.32 0.88
CA GLU A 204 -1.96 -18.56 2.20
C GLU A 204 -2.01 -17.26 3.01
N GLY A 205 -2.74 -17.27 4.12
CA GLY A 205 -2.77 -16.18 5.08
C GLY A 205 -1.85 -16.44 6.27
N PHE A 206 -1.21 -15.39 6.77
CA PHE A 206 -0.30 -15.49 7.92
C PHE A 206 -0.26 -14.19 8.73
N PRO A 207 0.00 -14.27 10.05
CA PRO A 207 0.14 -13.09 10.89
C PRO A 207 1.38 -12.29 10.49
N ILE A 208 1.31 -10.97 10.66
CA ILE A 208 2.44 -10.06 10.47
C ILE A 208 3.16 -9.91 11.83
N PRO A 209 4.39 -10.42 11.97
CA PRO A 209 5.17 -10.23 13.19
C PRO A 209 5.43 -8.74 13.40
N GLN A 210 5.27 -8.27 14.65
CA GLN A 210 5.48 -6.86 15.00
C GLN A 210 4.75 -5.91 14.04
N SER A 211 3.49 -6.21 13.70
CA SER A 211 2.66 -5.46 12.74
C SER A 211 2.63 -3.94 12.97
N GLN A 212 2.77 -3.52 14.24
CA GLN A 212 2.83 -2.11 14.63
C GLN A 212 4.12 -1.40 14.21
N THR A 213 5.24 -2.11 14.03
CA THR A 213 6.56 -1.51 13.75
C THR A 213 7.20 -2.00 12.44
N ILE A 214 6.67 -3.05 11.81
CA ILE A 214 7.21 -3.61 10.58
C ILE A 214 7.25 -2.57 9.45
N LYS A 215 8.36 -2.50 8.73
CA LYS A 215 8.55 -1.63 7.56
C LYS A 215 8.34 -2.40 6.26
N TYR A 216 8.19 -1.68 5.16
CA TYR A 216 8.02 -2.27 3.82
C TYR A 216 8.98 -3.42 3.52
N GLN A 217 10.29 -3.22 3.74
CA GLN A 217 11.30 -4.25 3.46
C GLN A 217 11.07 -5.51 4.30
N GLY A 218 10.81 -5.38 5.61
CA GLY A 218 10.54 -6.53 6.47
C GLY A 218 9.26 -7.29 6.08
N LEU A 219 8.22 -6.59 5.64
CA LEU A 219 7.01 -7.22 5.13
C LEU A 219 7.27 -7.91 3.79
N LEU A 220 8.06 -7.29 2.90
CA LEU A 220 8.48 -7.88 1.64
C LEU A 220 9.30 -9.16 1.89
N ASP A 221 10.27 -9.14 2.80
CA ASP A 221 11.11 -10.29 3.15
C ASP A 221 10.27 -11.45 3.74
N LEU A 222 9.20 -11.13 4.47
CA LEU A 222 8.26 -12.11 5.00
C LEU A 222 7.38 -12.75 3.90
N VAL A 223 6.85 -11.93 2.98
CA VAL A 223 5.86 -12.34 1.98
C VAL A 223 6.51 -13.04 0.79
N THR A 224 7.71 -12.61 0.40
CA THR A 224 8.43 -13.09 -0.79
C THR A 224 8.64 -14.62 -0.83
N PRO A 225 9.23 -15.27 0.20
CA PRO A 225 9.43 -16.72 0.15
C PRO A 225 8.11 -17.51 0.15
N LYS A 226 7.07 -16.99 0.79
CA LYS A 226 5.74 -17.61 0.81
C LYS A 226 5.05 -17.51 -0.55
N ALA A 227 5.18 -16.37 -1.23
CA ALA A 227 4.70 -16.17 -2.59
C ALA A 227 5.37 -17.14 -3.58
N ALA A 228 6.70 -17.27 -3.48
CA ALA A 228 7.47 -18.20 -4.31
C ALA A 228 7.08 -19.66 -4.06
N SER A 229 6.92 -20.05 -2.78
CA SER A 229 6.46 -21.39 -2.40
C SER A 229 5.05 -21.68 -2.90
N LEU A 230 4.12 -20.72 -2.77
CA LEU A 230 2.74 -20.86 -3.27
C LEU A 230 2.71 -21.04 -4.79
N LEU A 231 3.54 -20.30 -5.54
CA LEU A 231 3.67 -20.47 -6.98
C LEU A 231 4.19 -21.87 -7.33
N ALA A 232 5.27 -22.32 -6.71
CA ALA A 232 5.85 -23.63 -6.94
C ALA A 232 4.84 -24.76 -6.67
N LYS A 233 4.14 -24.68 -5.54
CA LYS A 233 3.07 -25.62 -5.20
C LYS A 233 1.94 -25.58 -6.23
N GLY A 234 1.47 -24.39 -6.62
CA GLY A 234 0.41 -24.24 -7.60
C GLY A 234 0.78 -24.77 -8.99
N ILE A 235 2.04 -24.64 -9.40
CA ILE A 235 2.58 -25.21 -10.64
C ILE A 235 2.62 -26.75 -10.55
N ARG A 236 3.12 -27.30 -9.45
CA ARG A 236 3.20 -28.74 -9.21
C ARG A 236 1.81 -29.40 -9.18
N ASP A 237 0.89 -28.78 -8.46
CA ASP A 237 -0.48 -29.28 -8.26
C ASP A 237 -1.42 -28.93 -9.44
N ARG A 238 -0.93 -28.13 -10.41
CA ARG A 238 -1.66 -27.67 -11.60
C ARG A 238 -3.04 -27.05 -11.29
N VAL A 239 -3.10 -26.24 -10.22
CA VAL A 239 -4.34 -25.62 -9.72
C VAL A 239 -5.04 -24.69 -10.73
N PHE A 240 -4.39 -24.33 -11.82
CA PHE A 240 -4.95 -23.53 -12.91
C PHE A 240 -5.85 -24.32 -13.87
N ILE A 241 -5.96 -25.64 -13.71
CA ILE A 241 -6.89 -26.49 -14.46
C ILE A 241 -8.26 -26.44 -13.75
N SER A 242 -9.21 -25.66 -14.30
CA SER A 242 -10.59 -25.49 -13.83
C SER A 242 -10.78 -24.68 -12.53
N PRO A 243 -10.62 -23.34 -12.59
CA PRO A 243 -10.78 -22.47 -11.42
C PRO A 243 -12.24 -22.09 -11.11
N GLU A 244 -12.57 -21.88 -9.84
CA GLU A 244 -13.88 -21.38 -9.40
C GLU A 244 -13.92 -19.83 -9.22
N PRO A 245 -15.06 -19.16 -9.46
CA PRO A 245 -15.18 -17.70 -9.37
C PRO A 245 -15.24 -17.14 -7.92
N ASP A 246 -14.76 -15.91 -7.73
CA ASP A 246 -14.54 -15.22 -6.43
C ASP A 246 -15.64 -14.18 -6.07
N GLN A 247 -15.82 -13.87 -4.76
CA GLN A 247 -16.74 -12.84 -4.22
C GLN A 247 -16.10 -11.94 -3.13
N GLY A 248 -16.27 -10.61 -3.27
CA GLY A 248 -15.90 -9.57 -2.27
C GLY A 248 -14.87 -8.57 -2.81
N LEU A 249 -14.77 -7.32 -2.29
CA LEU A 249 -13.90 -6.27 -2.90
C LEU A 249 -13.30 -5.26 -1.88
N LYS A 250 -11.97 -5.10 -1.89
CA LYS A 250 -11.22 -3.89 -1.46
C LYS A 250 -10.08 -3.62 -2.45
N LEU A 251 -9.95 -2.40 -2.97
CA LEU A 251 -8.97 -2.03 -4.01
C LEU A 251 -7.67 -1.45 -3.41
N ALA A 252 -6.52 -1.74 -4.02
CA ALA A 252 -5.18 -1.18 -3.74
C ALA A 252 -4.62 -0.45 -4.96
N HIS A 253 -4.90 0.84 -5.05
CA HIS A 253 -4.42 1.67 -6.14
C HIS A 253 -2.89 1.84 -6.10
N LYS A 254 -2.32 2.14 -7.28
CA LYS A 254 -0.90 2.45 -7.44
C LYS A 254 -0.49 3.63 -6.57
N VAL A 255 0.58 3.44 -5.80
CA VAL A 255 1.20 4.52 -5.03
C VAL A 255 1.81 5.56 -5.98
N LYS A 256 1.37 6.80 -5.82
CA LYS A 256 1.80 8.01 -6.53
C LYS A 256 2.64 8.89 -5.58
N PRO A 257 3.42 9.86 -6.10
CA PRO A 257 4.16 10.81 -5.27
C PRO A 257 3.29 11.60 -4.27
N ILE A 258 2.05 11.91 -4.65
CA ILE A 258 1.08 12.60 -3.79
C ILE A 258 0.65 11.75 -2.59
N ASP A 259 0.69 10.42 -2.70
CA ASP A 259 0.37 9.54 -1.57
C ASP A 259 1.40 9.64 -0.45
N ARG A 260 2.54 10.33 -0.64
CA ARG A 260 3.53 10.62 0.40
C ARG A 260 3.32 11.98 1.08
N PHE A 261 2.34 12.76 0.64
CA PHE A 261 1.96 14.02 1.26
C PHE A 261 1.36 13.74 2.63
N ILE A 262 1.80 14.47 3.66
CA ILE A 262 1.13 14.44 4.96
C ILE A 262 -0.09 15.36 4.85
N ASP A 263 -1.27 14.77 5.03
CA ASP A 263 -2.51 15.52 5.14
C ASP A 263 -2.70 15.92 6.61
N PHE A 264 -2.99 17.19 6.84
CA PHE A 264 -3.15 17.78 8.16
C PHE A 264 -4.60 18.26 8.39
N GLU A 265 -5.52 18.10 7.42
CA GLU A 265 -6.92 18.55 7.55
C GLU A 265 -7.65 17.84 8.70
N GLU A 266 -7.39 16.55 8.89
CA GLU A 266 -7.95 15.75 10.01
C GLU A 266 -7.04 15.74 11.25
N GLY A 267 -5.98 16.56 11.24
CA GLY A 267 -4.93 16.54 12.25
C GLY A 267 -3.90 15.42 12.07
N LEU A 268 -2.80 15.52 12.80
CA LEU A 268 -1.76 14.48 12.76
C LEU A 268 -2.20 13.28 13.60
N SER A 269 -2.23 12.09 13.00
CA SER A 269 -2.60 10.84 13.67
C SER A 269 -1.46 9.83 13.62
N ILE A 270 -1.59 8.71 14.34
CA ILE A 270 -0.65 7.58 14.21
C ILE A 270 -0.61 7.03 12.78
N ASN A 271 -1.62 7.30 11.95
CA ASN A 271 -1.63 6.89 10.54
C ASN A 271 -0.50 7.54 9.75
N VAL A 272 0.02 8.69 10.18
CA VAL A 272 1.21 9.31 9.56
C VAL A 272 2.43 8.41 9.73
N GLU A 273 2.59 7.80 10.90
CA GLU A 273 3.65 6.81 11.13
C GLU A 273 3.45 5.57 10.26
N ARG A 274 2.21 5.06 10.15
CA ARG A 274 1.89 3.89 9.29
C ARG A 274 2.22 4.19 7.83
N LYS A 275 1.84 5.39 7.37
CA LYS A 275 2.15 5.91 6.04
C LYS A 275 3.66 6.02 5.83
N PHE A 276 4.40 6.45 6.83
CA PHE A 276 5.87 6.47 6.80
C PHE A 276 6.47 5.06 6.74
N ARG A 277 5.99 4.09 7.53
CA ARG A 277 6.47 2.70 7.45
C ARG A 277 6.20 2.06 6.09
N ALA A 278 5.07 2.39 5.48
CA ALA A 278 4.67 1.87 4.18
C ALA A 278 5.47 2.49 3.03
N LEU A 279 5.56 3.82 3.02
CA LEU A 279 6.08 4.56 1.87
C LEU A 279 7.55 4.97 2.07
N GLY A 280 8.02 5.12 3.30
CA GLY A 280 9.28 5.79 3.64
C GLY A 280 9.05 7.31 3.78
N ARG A 281 10.06 8.10 3.40
CA ARG A 281 10.07 9.57 3.54
C ARG A 281 8.76 10.22 3.09
N LEU A 282 8.16 11.00 3.99
CA LEU A 282 6.94 11.77 3.78
C LEU A 282 7.27 13.26 3.60
N TRP A 283 6.33 14.03 3.05
CA TRP A 283 6.56 15.45 2.79
C TRP A 283 5.32 16.32 3.03
N CYS A 284 5.54 17.59 3.37
CA CYS A 284 4.54 18.64 3.40
C CYS A 284 5.14 19.97 2.89
N TYR A 285 4.35 21.05 2.92
CA TYR A 285 4.84 22.40 2.68
C TYR A 285 4.83 23.22 3.97
N THR A 286 6.00 23.71 4.38
CA THR A 286 6.11 24.70 5.46
C THR A 286 6.41 26.07 4.88
N ARG A 287 5.99 27.14 5.57
CA ARG A 287 6.32 28.52 5.21
C ARG A 287 7.26 29.11 6.24
N THR A 288 8.37 29.72 5.82
CA THR A 288 9.22 30.51 6.71
C THR A 288 8.71 31.95 6.78
N TRP A 289 8.63 32.53 7.99
CA TRP A 289 8.14 33.90 8.19
C TRP A 289 8.98 34.97 7.46
N TRP A 290 10.27 34.72 7.23
CA TRP A 290 11.19 35.67 6.59
C TRP A 290 11.16 35.63 5.05
N SER A 291 10.84 34.49 4.41
CA SER A 291 10.88 34.38 2.93
C SER A 291 9.53 34.69 2.28
N GLY A 292 8.95 35.84 2.63
CA GLY A 292 7.68 36.35 2.11
C GLY A 292 7.26 35.72 0.78
N LYS A 293 6.11 35.04 0.81
CA LYS A 293 5.37 34.39 -0.30
C LYS A 293 5.72 32.93 -0.64
N ASN A 294 6.96 32.44 -0.49
CA ASN A 294 7.32 31.11 -1.02
C ASN A 294 7.25 29.97 0.02
N LYS A 295 6.47 28.93 -0.29
CA LYS A 295 6.47 27.66 0.47
C LYS A 295 7.75 26.89 0.20
N LYS A 296 8.26 26.18 1.20
CA LYS A 296 9.38 25.25 1.06
C LYS A 296 8.87 23.83 1.27
N ARG A 297 9.32 22.92 0.43
CA ARG A 297 9.05 21.49 0.66
C ARG A 297 9.84 21.03 1.88
N THR A 298 9.12 20.47 2.84
CA THR A 298 9.70 19.91 4.07
C THR A 298 9.46 18.42 4.05
N MET A 299 10.53 17.65 4.26
CA MET A 299 10.50 16.20 4.23
C MET A 299 10.88 15.66 5.60
N PHE A 300 10.10 14.70 6.06
CA PHE A 300 10.32 14.00 7.32
C PHE A 300 10.95 12.66 6.99
N GLU A 301 12.16 12.43 7.50
CA GLU A 301 12.92 11.22 7.18
C GLU A 301 12.62 10.05 8.11
N ASP A 302 12.00 10.34 9.25
CA ASP A 302 11.62 9.36 10.25
C ASP A 302 10.40 9.79 11.07
N PHE A 303 9.67 8.78 11.56
CA PHE A 303 8.57 8.90 12.50
C PHE A 303 8.62 7.73 13.48
N GLU A 304 8.37 8.01 14.75
CA GLU A 304 8.21 7.00 15.80
C GLU A 304 7.05 7.41 16.71
N VAL A 305 6.14 6.48 17.01
CA VAL A 305 5.04 6.71 17.96
C VAL A 305 5.59 6.62 19.38
N VAL A 306 5.45 7.70 20.16
CA VAL A 306 5.98 7.79 21.53
C VAL A 306 4.93 8.32 22.51
N PRO A 307 4.98 7.95 23.80
CA PRO A 307 4.18 8.60 24.82
C PRO A 307 4.51 10.09 24.91
N MET A 308 3.50 10.92 25.13
CA MET A 308 3.73 12.35 25.41
C MET A 308 4.49 12.52 26.75
N PRO A 309 5.44 13.48 26.85
CA PRO A 309 6.15 13.75 28.09
C PRO A 309 5.20 14.11 29.26
N LYS A 310 5.49 13.61 30.47
CA LYS A 310 4.65 13.71 31.69
C LYS A 310 4.35 15.14 32.19
N GLN A 311 4.95 16.16 31.58
CA GLN A 311 4.63 17.56 31.81
C GLN A 311 4.21 18.17 30.48
N THR A 312 2.91 18.18 30.23
CA THR A 312 2.25 19.22 29.44
C THR A 312 0.78 19.14 29.81
N GLY A 313 0.21 20.28 30.20
CA GLY A 313 -1.22 20.41 30.42
C GLY A 313 -2.01 20.05 29.16
N VAL A 314 -3.34 20.06 29.28
CA VAL A 314 -4.32 19.84 28.21
C VAL A 314 -3.75 20.22 26.83
N ILE A 315 -3.59 19.19 25.99
CA ILE A 315 -3.24 19.14 24.56
C ILE A 315 -3.20 20.52 23.88
N PRO A 316 -2.13 20.91 23.16
CA PRO A 316 -2.15 22.14 22.35
C PRO A 316 -3.23 22.00 21.29
N ASP A 317 -4.13 22.99 21.23
CA ASP A 317 -5.11 23.10 20.17
C ASP A 317 -4.37 22.95 18.82
N GLN A 318 -4.58 21.84 18.13
CA GLN A 318 -4.22 21.77 16.71
C GLN A 318 -5.11 22.80 16.03
N VAL A 319 -4.57 23.97 15.71
CA VAL A 319 -5.38 25.09 15.21
C VAL A 319 -5.32 25.08 13.70
N LEU A 320 -6.49 24.93 13.09
CA LEU A 320 -6.73 25.34 11.72
C LEU A 320 -6.99 26.85 11.72
N LEU A 321 -6.03 27.61 11.21
CA LEU A 321 -6.14 29.07 11.07
C LEU A 321 -6.49 29.43 9.62
N THR A 322 -7.65 30.02 9.40
CA THR A 322 -8.04 30.59 8.11
C THR A 322 -7.64 32.07 8.06
N LEU A 323 -6.68 32.41 7.21
CA LEU A 323 -6.36 33.79 6.84
C LEU A 323 -7.01 34.11 5.48
N PRO A 324 -7.26 35.39 5.12
CA PRO A 324 -8.06 35.78 3.94
C PRO A 324 -7.62 35.23 2.57
N LYS A 325 -6.46 34.56 2.48
CA LYS A 325 -5.93 33.93 1.26
C LYS A 325 -5.42 32.49 1.46
N TRP A 326 -5.46 31.96 2.69
CA TRP A 326 -4.71 30.74 3.05
C TRP A 326 -5.33 30.01 4.24
N GLU A 327 -5.20 28.69 4.26
CA GLU A 327 -5.43 27.88 5.44
C GLU A 327 -4.11 27.32 5.98
N TYR A 328 -3.93 27.46 7.29
CA TYR A 328 -2.78 26.95 8.00
C TYR A 328 -3.21 25.90 9.00
N PHE A 329 -2.43 24.84 9.10
CA PHE A 329 -2.40 23.98 10.27
C PHE A 329 -1.24 24.41 11.15
N CYS A 330 -1.51 24.69 12.42
CA CYS A 330 -0.48 24.99 13.41
C CYS A 330 -0.57 24.00 14.58
N THR A 331 0.56 23.41 14.95
CA THR A 331 0.67 22.58 16.15
C THR A 331 1.92 22.95 16.94
N ARG A 332 1.82 22.96 18.27
CA ARG A 332 3.00 23.03 19.14
C ARG A 332 3.81 21.74 19.00
N VAL A 333 5.12 21.83 19.19
CA VAL A 333 6.04 20.69 19.27
C VAL A 333 6.93 20.78 20.49
N TYR A 334 7.47 19.63 20.87
CA TYR A 334 8.27 19.48 22.07
C TYR A 334 9.63 18.93 21.70
N GLU A 335 10.69 19.44 22.31
CA GLU A 335 11.97 18.73 22.28
C GLU A 335 11.84 17.41 23.03
N ASP A 336 12.44 16.35 22.49
CA ASP A 336 12.46 15.08 23.17
C ASP A 336 13.63 15.02 24.19
N PRO A 337 13.36 15.04 25.50
CA PRO A 337 14.42 15.00 26.50
C PRO A 337 15.20 13.68 26.51
N THR A 338 14.62 12.60 25.96
CA THR A 338 15.24 11.28 25.89
C THR A 338 16.07 11.09 24.62
N HIS A 339 15.88 11.92 23.60
CA HIS A 339 16.56 11.83 22.31
C HIS A 339 16.98 13.23 21.82
N PRO A 340 18.12 13.75 22.30
CA PRO A 340 18.63 15.07 21.92
C PRO A 340 18.66 15.25 20.40
N GLY A 341 18.20 16.41 19.92
CA GLY A 341 18.08 16.70 18.49
C GLY A 341 16.72 16.35 17.87
N SER A 342 15.89 15.59 18.60
CA SER A 342 14.57 15.14 18.13
C SER A 342 13.44 16.02 18.67
N ILE A 343 12.34 16.04 17.94
CA ILE A 343 11.09 16.69 18.39
C ILE A 343 9.97 15.67 18.50
N ILE A 344 8.95 15.96 19.30
CA ILE A 344 7.70 15.23 19.42
C ILE A 344 6.57 16.14 18.96
N ILE A 345 5.83 15.69 17.95
CA ILE A 345 4.64 16.36 17.42
C ILE A 345 3.40 15.67 17.99
N PRO A 346 2.50 16.37 18.69
CA PRO A 346 1.26 15.79 19.23
C PRO A 346 0.41 15.16 18.13
N THR A 347 -0.22 14.03 18.46
CA THR A 347 -1.25 13.45 17.60
C THR A 347 -2.66 13.71 18.12
N VAL A 348 -3.67 13.42 17.29
CA VAL A 348 -5.08 13.44 17.69
C VAL A 348 -5.41 12.33 18.69
N GLU A 349 -4.61 11.27 18.75
CA GLU A 349 -4.71 10.23 19.77
C GLU A 349 -4.16 10.73 21.11
N GLN A 350 -4.97 10.60 22.18
CA GLN A 350 -4.60 11.09 23.51
C GLN A 350 -3.34 10.42 24.05
N GLY A 351 -2.43 11.23 24.59
CA GLY A 351 -1.23 10.76 25.28
C GLY A 351 -0.12 10.25 24.36
N VAL A 352 -0.26 10.41 23.05
CA VAL A 352 0.68 9.92 22.05
C VAL A 352 1.18 11.07 21.17
N GLY A 353 2.45 10.99 20.78
CA GLY A 353 3.09 11.92 19.86
C GLY A 353 3.92 11.18 18.80
N LEU A 354 4.25 11.90 17.74
CA LEU A 354 5.16 11.48 16.68
C LEU A 354 6.54 12.08 16.94
N ARG A 355 7.50 11.26 17.35
CA ARG A 355 8.90 11.65 17.40
C ARG A 355 9.47 11.73 15.97
N VAL A 356 10.18 12.80 15.69
CA VAL A 356 10.93 13.05 14.45
C VAL A 356 12.35 13.45 14.82
N LYS A 357 13.35 12.77 14.26
CA LYS A 357 14.78 12.96 14.50
C LYS A 357 15.43 13.78 13.40
N HIS A 358 14.97 13.66 12.15
CA HIS A 358 15.53 14.39 11.01
C HIS A 358 14.46 15.01 10.11
N ILE A 359 14.68 16.29 9.78
CA ILE A 359 13.83 17.07 8.88
C ILE A 359 14.72 17.70 7.82
N LEU A 360 14.34 17.53 6.56
CA LEU A 360 14.99 18.17 5.42
C LEU A 360 14.09 19.25 4.84
N VAL A 361 14.57 20.49 4.83
CA VAL A 361 13.89 21.63 4.19
C VAL A 361 14.59 21.99 2.88
N GLU A 362 13.80 22.19 1.84
CA GLU A 362 14.28 22.53 0.51
C GLU A 362 15.23 23.73 0.50
N GLY A 363 16.45 23.52 0.01
CA GLY A 363 17.51 24.52 -0.07
C GLY A 363 18.32 24.70 1.21
N GLN A 364 18.14 23.83 2.21
CA GLN A 364 18.94 23.81 3.43
C GLN A 364 19.80 22.54 3.55
N VAL A 365 20.86 22.63 4.35
CA VAL A 365 21.73 21.49 4.68
C VAL A 365 21.02 20.58 5.68
N VAL A 366 21.15 19.27 5.51
CA VAL A 366 20.56 18.25 6.39
C VAL A 366 21.02 18.49 7.83
N GLY A 367 20.09 18.46 8.79
CA GLY A 367 20.38 18.57 10.22
C GLY A 367 19.38 17.78 11.06
N SER A 368 19.57 17.81 12.38
CA SER A 368 18.59 17.23 13.31
C SER A 368 17.25 17.96 13.17
N ALA A 369 16.16 17.33 13.62
CA ALA A 369 14.83 17.93 13.58
C ALA A 369 14.84 19.27 14.33
N ILE A 370 15.48 19.35 15.50
CA ILE A 370 15.55 20.61 16.25
C ILE A 370 16.39 21.67 15.52
N ASP A 371 17.47 21.30 14.83
CA ASP A 371 18.25 22.28 14.07
C ASP A 371 17.46 22.81 12.87
N ALA A 372 16.72 21.93 12.19
CA ALA A 372 15.80 22.33 11.13
C ALA A 372 14.73 23.27 11.70
N MET A 373 14.23 23.00 12.91
CA MET A 373 13.27 23.85 13.61
C MET A 373 13.84 25.23 13.94
N HIS A 374 15.09 25.32 14.38
CA HIS A 374 15.71 26.62 14.67
C HIS A 374 16.12 27.41 13.41
N ARG A 375 16.49 26.71 12.33
CA ARG A 375 16.95 27.34 11.07
C ARG A 375 15.80 27.78 10.15
N VAL A 376 14.62 27.22 10.33
CA VAL A 376 13.46 27.50 9.49
C VAL A 376 12.55 28.39 10.33
N SER A 377 12.41 29.68 9.98
CA SER A 377 11.47 30.58 10.69
C SER A 377 9.98 30.22 10.47
N ALA A 378 9.66 28.99 10.07
CA ALA A 378 8.30 28.42 10.11
C ALA A 378 7.88 28.06 11.55
N PHE A 379 8.85 28.11 12.46
CA PHE A 379 8.70 27.74 13.85
C PHE A 379 8.88 28.99 14.72
N THR A 380 7.77 29.66 15.04
CA THR A 380 7.79 30.91 15.81
C THR A 380 7.93 30.61 17.29
N LYS A 381 8.88 31.28 17.96
CA LYS A 381 8.73 31.65 19.36
C LYS A 381 7.57 32.65 19.46
N ASN A 382 6.70 32.50 20.44
CA ASN A 382 5.57 33.41 20.67
C ASN A 382 6.11 34.84 20.92
N PRO A 383 5.56 35.91 20.33
CA PRO A 383 5.94 37.28 20.68
C PRO A 383 5.39 37.62 22.07
N GLY A 384 6.07 37.12 23.10
CA GLY A 384 5.69 37.28 24.51
C GLY A 384 6.16 36.15 25.43
N ASP A 385 6.54 34.99 24.89
CA ASP A 385 7.01 33.85 25.70
C ASP A 385 8.08 33.04 24.96
N ASP A 386 9.29 33.01 25.52
CA ASP A 386 10.54 32.67 24.85
C ASP A 386 10.80 31.15 24.74
N LYS A 387 9.81 30.31 25.08
CA LYS A 387 9.98 28.87 25.39
C LYS A 387 9.25 27.87 24.48
N ASP A 388 8.37 28.31 23.58
CA ASP A 388 7.51 27.39 22.80
C ASP A 388 7.87 27.29 21.32
N LEU A 389 7.91 26.05 20.79
CA LEU A 389 8.17 25.72 19.39
C LEU A 389 6.86 25.28 18.69
N PHE A 390 6.60 25.76 17.46
CA PHE A 390 5.36 25.47 16.72
C PHE A 390 5.62 25.13 15.26
N ILE A 391 5.02 24.09 14.69
CA ILE A 391 5.03 23.84 13.23
C ILE A 391 3.83 24.52 12.59
N ALA A 392 4.08 25.41 11.62
CA ALA A 392 3.06 25.95 10.72
C ALA A 392 3.16 25.33 9.31
N VAL A 393 2.10 24.62 8.91
CA VAL A 393 1.97 23.98 7.59
C VAL A 393 0.90 24.72 6.79
N ALA A 394 1.21 25.11 5.57
CA ALA A 394 0.22 25.69 4.67
C ALA A 394 -0.56 24.56 3.98
N LEU A 395 -1.87 24.49 4.22
CA LEU A 395 -2.74 23.43 3.72
C LEU A 395 -3.08 23.61 2.24
N THR A 396 -3.26 24.86 1.81
CA THR A 396 -3.72 25.20 0.46
C THR A 396 -2.83 26.28 -0.17
N ASP A 397 -2.62 26.20 -1.48
CA ASP A 397 -2.02 27.25 -2.31
C ASP A 397 -3.10 28.01 -3.08
N THR A 398 -2.77 29.18 -3.64
CA THR A 398 -3.66 29.83 -4.62
C THR A 398 -3.24 29.36 -6.01
N SER A 399 -4.20 28.96 -6.84
CA SER A 399 -3.98 28.62 -8.26
C SER A 399 -3.27 29.74 -9.01
N GLU A 400 -2.62 29.43 -10.13
CA GLU A 400 -1.89 30.44 -10.93
C GLU A 400 -2.77 31.64 -11.34
N ASP A 401 -4.07 31.43 -11.54
CA ASP A 401 -5.04 32.48 -11.86
C ASP A 401 -5.55 33.27 -10.64
N GLY A 402 -5.13 32.89 -9.43
CA GLY A 402 -5.51 33.54 -8.17
C GLY A 402 -6.90 33.20 -7.67
N LYS A 403 -7.65 32.29 -8.33
CA LYS A 403 -9.09 32.12 -8.12
C LYS A 403 -9.49 30.92 -7.27
N GLN A 404 -8.61 29.92 -7.10
CA GLN A 404 -8.94 28.66 -6.43
C GLN A 404 -7.85 28.24 -5.45
N LEU A 405 -8.26 27.47 -4.42
CA LEU A 405 -7.32 26.79 -3.54
C LEU A 405 -6.86 25.47 -4.20
N VAL A 406 -5.54 25.26 -4.26
CA VAL A 406 -4.91 24.09 -4.90
C VAL A 406 -3.78 23.50 -4.06
N LEU A 407 -3.52 22.21 -4.19
CA LEU A 407 -2.28 21.57 -3.77
C LEU A 407 -1.32 21.50 -4.95
N ARG A 408 -0.02 21.65 -4.75
CA ARG A 408 0.99 21.47 -5.81
C ARG A 408 1.90 20.28 -5.48
N ASP A 409 2.38 19.54 -6.47
CA ASP A 409 3.46 18.56 -6.24
C ASP A 409 4.85 19.14 -6.55
N VAL A 410 5.87 18.30 -6.40
CA VAL A 410 7.29 18.63 -6.64
C VAL A 410 7.58 19.12 -8.07
N LYS A 411 6.67 18.86 -9.02
CA LYS A 411 6.79 19.27 -10.41
C LYS A 411 5.93 20.50 -10.73
N GLY A 412 5.27 21.08 -9.73
CA GLY A 412 4.34 22.20 -9.88
C GLY A 412 2.96 21.80 -10.40
N THR A 413 2.64 20.50 -10.43
CA THR A 413 1.32 20.02 -10.87
C THR A 413 0.25 20.43 -9.86
N GLU A 414 -0.81 21.12 -10.29
CA GLU A 414 -1.92 21.54 -9.42
C GLU A 414 -2.96 20.41 -9.24
N TYR A 415 -3.43 20.24 -8.01
CA TYR A 415 -4.53 19.37 -7.62
C TYR A 415 -5.59 20.24 -6.93
N ALA A 416 -6.87 20.06 -7.26
CA ALA A 416 -7.94 20.84 -6.65
C ALA A 416 -8.12 20.51 -5.16
N ALA A 417 -8.21 21.51 -4.27
CA ALA A 417 -8.38 21.35 -2.83
C ALA A 417 -9.82 20.97 -2.39
N ARG A 418 -10.51 20.08 -3.15
CA ARG A 418 -11.97 19.81 -3.07
C ARG A 418 -12.50 19.17 -1.77
N HIS A 419 -11.82 19.24 -0.63
CA HIS A 419 -12.28 18.59 0.62
C HIS A 419 -12.98 19.50 1.63
N LEU A 420 -13.13 20.79 1.33
CA LEU A 420 -13.90 21.73 2.17
C LEU A 420 -15.31 21.99 1.62
N VAL A 421 -16.16 20.98 1.71
CA VAL A 421 -17.58 21.22 1.98
C VAL A 421 -17.80 20.74 3.39
N ILE A 422 -18.25 21.64 4.27
CA ILE A 422 -18.78 21.30 5.60
C ILE A 422 -20.26 20.94 5.42
N PRO A 423 -20.70 19.68 5.48
CA PRO A 423 -22.02 19.39 5.97
C PRO A 423 -21.92 19.22 7.49
N LYS A 424 -22.69 20.05 8.21
CA LYS A 424 -23.11 19.72 9.57
C LYS A 424 -23.62 18.27 9.57
N VAL A 425 -23.19 17.51 10.58
CA VAL A 425 -23.59 16.15 10.94
C VAL A 425 -22.73 15.02 10.33
N LEU A 426 -22.14 14.22 11.23
CA LEU A 426 -21.42 12.97 10.99
C LEU A 426 -22.00 12.16 9.84
N ARG A 427 -21.18 11.83 8.83
CA ARG A 427 -21.19 10.53 8.14
C ARG A 427 -19.94 10.35 7.28
N ILE A 428 -19.29 9.20 7.51
CA ILE A 428 -18.26 8.57 6.69
C ILE A 428 -18.69 8.60 5.21
N ASN A 429 -17.85 9.10 4.30
CA ASN A 429 -17.97 8.73 2.89
C ASN A 429 -16.65 8.80 2.10
N ARG A 430 -16.48 7.74 1.31
CA ARG A 430 -15.33 7.34 0.51
C ARG A 430 -15.03 8.32 -0.64
N ALA A 431 -13.75 8.51 -0.93
CA ALA A 431 -13.27 9.23 -2.11
C ALA A 431 -13.85 8.63 -3.42
N ARG A 432 -14.34 9.48 -4.32
CA ARG A 432 -14.61 9.15 -5.73
C ARG A 432 -13.63 9.91 -6.62
N HIS A 433 -13.18 9.23 -7.67
CA HIS A 433 -12.35 9.78 -8.74
C HIS A 433 -13.16 10.85 -9.51
N ILE A 434 -12.59 12.04 -9.71
CA ILE A 434 -13.13 13.04 -10.64
C ILE A 434 -12.11 13.20 -11.75
N ASP A 435 -12.53 12.92 -12.98
CA ASP A 435 -11.68 13.08 -14.17
C ASP A 435 -11.27 14.54 -14.36
N PRO A 436 -10.03 14.80 -14.82
CA PRO A 436 -9.60 16.13 -15.18
C PRO A 436 -10.40 16.60 -16.42
N THR A 437 -11.14 17.69 -16.27
CA THR A 437 -11.77 18.36 -17.42
C THR A 437 -10.70 18.83 -18.41
N PRO A 438 -10.85 18.55 -19.72
CA PRO A 438 -9.92 19.06 -20.73
C PRO A 438 -9.98 20.60 -20.76
N LYS A 439 -8.82 21.26 -20.83
CA LYS A 439 -8.73 22.68 -21.16
C LYS A 439 -9.25 22.87 -22.58
N ASN A 440 -10.24 23.75 -22.76
CA ASN A 440 -10.59 24.28 -24.07
C ASN A 440 -9.36 24.92 -24.73
N PRO A 441 -9.11 24.71 -26.03
CA PRO A 441 -8.10 25.48 -26.76
C PRO A 441 -8.58 26.93 -26.90
N SER A 442 -7.67 27.90 -26.71
CA SER A 442 -7.94 29.29 -27.07
C SER A 442 -8.06 29.42 -28.60
N PRO A 443 -8.82 30.38 -29.13
CA PRO A 443 -8.93 30.59 -30.56
C PRO A 443 -7.62 31.15 -31.12
N LEU A 444 -7.35 30.74 -32.35
CA LEU A 444 -6.27 31.18 -33.23
C LEU A 444 -6.31 32.70 -33.45
N ASP A 445 -5.13 33.30 -33.51
CA ASP A 445 -4.70 34.18 -34.62
C ASP A 445 -3.25 33.82 -34.98
#